data_AF-A0A821E150-F1
#
_entry.id   AF-A0A821E150-F1
#
_cell.length_a   1.000
_cell.length_b   1.000
_cell.length_c   1.000
_cell.angle_alpha   90.00
_cell.angle_beta   90.00
_cell.angle_gamma   90.00
#
_symmetry.space_group_name_H-M   'P 1'
#
loop_
_entity.id
_entity.type
_entity.pdbx_description
1 polymer ?
#
loop_
_entity_poly.entity_id
_entity_poly.type
_entity_poly.pdbx_seq_one_letter_code
_entity_poly.pdbx_strand_id
1 'polypeptide(L)'
;MRLGVAAGAKSETFMGLAGLGDLILTCTDNQSRNRRFGLLLAEGKTPEEAKNIIGQIVEGAKAAPEVLRLAARVNIQMPIVAVVSD
;
A
#
# COMPACT_ATOMS: atom_id res chain seq x y z
N MET A 1 3.92 -9.30 5.41
CA MET A 1 4.50 -10.62 5.79
C MET A 1 3.52 -11.77 5.59
N ARG A 2 2.37 -11.82 6.28
CA ARG A 2 1.39 -12.94 6.19
C ARG A 2 1.07 -13.39 4.75
N LEU A 3 0.68 -12.45 3.88
CA LEU A 3 0.37 -12.73 2.48
C LEU A 3 1.54 -13.36 1.72
N GLY A 4 2.73 -12.79 1.88
CA GLY A 4 3.93 -13.25 1.19
C GLY A 4 4.35 -14.66 1.62
N VAL A 5 4.30 -14.94 2.92
CA VAL A 5 4.60 -16.28 3.46
C VAL A 5 3.57 -17.31 2.95
N ALA A 6 2.28 -16.95 2.94
CA ALA A 6 1.22 -17.79 2.35
C ALA A 6 1.43 -18.05 0.84
N ALA A 7 2.11 -17.13 0.14
CA ALA A 7 2.49 -17.28 -1.27
C ALA A 7 3.86 -17.98 -1.48
N GLY A 8 4.48 -18.51 -0.43
CA GLY A 8 5.75 -19.25 -0.50
C GLY A 8 7.02 -18.41 -0.36
N ALA A 9 6.91 -17.12 -0.01
CA ALA A 9 8.07 -16.28 0.25
C ALA A 9 8.67 -16.55 1.64
N LYS A 10 9.97 -16.27 1.78
CA LYS A 10 10.69 -16.33 3.05
C LYS A 10 10.40 -15.09 3.90
N SER A 11 10.17 -15.26 5.20
CA SER A 11 9.89 -14.16 6.13
C SER A 11 11.02 -13.13 6.17
N GLU A 12 12.26 -13.60 6.09
CA GLU A 12 13.48 -12.80 6.20
C GLU A 12 13.58 -11.78 5.05
N THR A 13 13.04 -12.11 3.87
CA THR A 13 12.99 -11.21 2.72
C THR A 13 12.23 -9.91 3.02
N PHE A 14 11.19 -9.96 3.86
CA PHE A 14 10.43 -8.78 4.25
C PHE A 14 11.16 -7.90 5.27
N MET A 15 12.13 -8.45 5.99
CA MET A 15 12.92 -7.71 6.98
C MET A 15 14.11 -6.97 6.36
N GLY A 16 14.40 -7.21 5.08
CA GLY A 16 15.46 -6.51 4.34
C GLY A 16 15.05 -5.14 3.79
N LEU A 17 15.95 -4.54 3.01
CA LEU A 17 15.78 -3.20 2.43
C LEU A 17 14.53 -3.08 1.54
N ALA A 18 14.23 -4.10 0.74
CA ALA A 18 13.07 -4.09 -0.15
C ALA A 18 11.72 -4.24 0.58
N GLY A 19 11.72 -4.63 1.86
CA GLY A 19 10.51 -4.81 2.66
C GLY A 19 10.39 -3.72 3.72
N LEU A 20 11.05 -3.92 4.87
CA LEU A 20 10.99 -2.98 5.99
C LEU A 20 11.64 -1.64 5.66
N GLY A 21 12.78 -1.65 4.95
CA GLY A 21 13.48 -0.42 4.57
C GLY A 21 12.62 0.49 3.69
N ASP A 22 12.11 -0.06 2.60
CA ASP A 22 11.25 0.66 1.66
C ASP A 22 9.91 1.07 2.29
N LEU A 23 9.35 0.24 3.18
CA LEU A 23 8.14 0.58 3.94
C LEU A 23 8.37 1.83 4.81
N ILE A 24 9.45 1.85 5.60
CA ILE A 24 9.76 2.98 6.47
C ILE A 24 9.95 4.23 5.60
N LEU A 25 10.81 4.16 4.58
CA LEU A 25 11.07 5.28 3.68
C LEU A 25 9.76 5.81 3.07
N THR A 26 8.95 4.95 2.47
CA THR A 26 7.70 5.33 1.81
C THR A 26 6.66 5.89 2.77
N CYS A 27 6.61 5.42 4.02
CA CYS A 27 5.65 5.89 5.03
C CYS A 27 6.09 7.14 5.78
N THR A 28 7.38 7.50 5.78
CA THR A 28 7.89 8.68 6.50
C THR A 28 8.32 9.82 5.58
N ASP A 29 8.67 9.53 4.32
CA ASP A 29 9.18 10.53 3.39
C ASP A 29 8.08 11.41 2.78
N ASN A 30 8.31 12.72 2.72
CA ASN A 30 7.33 13.68 2.21
C ASN A 30 7.18 13.64 0.68
N GLN A 31 8.11 13.04 -0.06
CA GLN A 31 8.05 12.85 -1.51
C GLN A 31 7.26 11.60 -1.91
N SER A 32 6.95 10.73 -0.94
CA SER A 32 6.12 9.55 -1.18
C SER A 32 4.72 9.95 -1.70
N ARG A 33 4.45 9.59 -2.96
CA ARG A 33 3.14 9.78 -3.61
C ARG A 33 2.01 9.07 -2.86
N ASN A 34 2.28 7.87 -2.34
CA ASN A 34 1.31 7.10 -1.56
C ASN A 34 0.97 7.78 -0.23
N ARG A 35 1.99 8.29 0.47
CA ARG A 35 1.78 9.00 1.74
C ARG A 35 1.04 10.31 1.53
N ARG A 36 1.46 11.12 0.55
CA ARG A 36 0.79 12.37 0.19
C ARG A 36 -0.68 12.13 -0.20
N PHE A 37 -0.96 11.06 -0.93
CA PHE A 37 -2.33 10.66 -1.25
C PHE A 37 -3.15 10.41 0.01
N GLY A 38 -2.65 9.59 0.94
CA GLY A 38 -3.34 9.32 2.21
C GLY A 38 -3.57 10.58 3.06
N LEU A 39 -2.61 11.52 3.07
CA LEU A 39 -2.76 12.80 3.79
C LEU A 39 -3.86 13.67 3.18
N LEU A 40 -3.91 13.80 1.86
CA LEU A 40 -4.95 14.57 1.18
C LEU A 40 -6.35 13.97 1.42
N LEU A 41 -6.47 12.64 1.45
CA LEU A 41 -7.72 11.98 1.82
C LEU A 41 -8.11 12.30 3.28
N ALA A 42 -7.15 12.29 4.20
CA ALA A 42 -7.38 12.65 5.60
C ALA A 42 -7.77 14.13 5.79
N GLU A 43 -7.35 15.00 4.87
CA GLU A 43 -7.77 16.41 4.78
C GLU A 43 -9.17 16.58 4.13
N GLY A 44 -9.83 15.48 3.75
CA GLY A 44 -11.18 15.49 3.20
C GLY A 44 -11.25 15.65 1.69
N LYS A 45 -10.13 15.56 0.96
CA LYS A 45 -10.14 15.54 -0.51
C LYS A 45 -10.70 14.23 -1.03
N THR A 46 -11.37 14.30 -2.18
CA THR A 46 -11.78 13.09 -2.89
C THR A 46 -10.56 12.38 -3.50
N PRO A 47 -10.64 11.07 -3.78
CA PRO A 47 -9.57 10.35 -4.48
C PRO A 47 -9.17 11.00 -5.81
N GLU A 48 -10.13 11.54 -6.57
CA GLU A 48 -9.90 12.22 -7.84
C GLU A 48 -9.14 13.54 -7.64
N GLU A 49 -9.56 14.36 -6.67
CA GLU A 49 -8.86 15.61 -6.32
C GLU A 49 -7.43 15.34 -5.86
N ALA A 50 -7.24 14.35 -4.99
CA ALA A 50 -5.92 13.99 -4.47
C ALA A 50 -4.98 13.50 -5.59
N LYS A 51 -5.48 12.69 -6.54
CA LYS A 51 -4.72 12.25 -7.72
C LYS A 51 -4.32 13.44 -8.60
N ASN A 52 -5.25 14.38 -8.83
CA ASN A 52 -5.00 15.57 -9.64
C ASN A 52 -3.94 16.49 -9.00
N ILE A 53 -4.00 16.70 -7.68
CA ILE A 53 -3.01 17.49 -6.92
C ILE A 53 -1.62 16.85 -6.99
N ILE A 54 -1.54 15.52 -6.88
CA ILE A 54 -0.26 14.80 -6.95
C ILE A 54 0.30 14.82 -8.38
N GLY A 55 -0.55 14.78 -9.40
CA GLY A 55 -0.16 14.86 -10.81
C GLY A 55 0.62 13.64 -11.32
N GLN A 56 0.69 12.57 -10.54
CA GLN A 56 1.46 11.36 -10.81
C GLN A 56 0.69 10.11 -10.37
N ILE A 57 1.10 8.95 -10.87
CA ILE A 57 0.48 7.67 -10.49
C ILE A 57 0.75 7.39 -9.00
N VAL A 58 -0.33 7.18 -8.25
CA VAL A 58 -0.32 6.63 -6.88
C VAL A 58 -0.41 5.11 -6.99
N GLU A 59 0.73 4.44 -6.90
CA GLU A 59 0.85 3.00 -7.12
C GLU A 59 0.06 2.18 -6.08
N GLY A 60 0.07 2.61 -4.82
CA GLY A 60 -0.64 1.94 -3.73
C GLY A 60 -2.15 1.88 -3.96
N ALA A 61 -2.75 2.96 -4.47
CA ALA A 61 -4.18 3.01 -4.79
C ALA A 61 -4.56 2.04 -5.92
N LYS A 62 -3.65 1.79 -6.87
CA LYS A 62 -3.87 0.80 -7.93
C LYS A 62 -3.57 -0.63 -7.48
N ALA A 63 -2.61 -0.81 -6.58
CA ALA A 63 -2.16 -2.13 -6.13
C ALA A 63 -3.09 -2.73 -5.06
N ALA A 64 -3.73 -1.92 -4.22
CA ALA A 64 -4.54 -2.40 -3.10
C ALA A 64 -5.63 -3.41 -3.51
N PRO A 65 -6.43 -3.20 -4.58
CA PRO A 65 -7.41 -4.19 -5.03
C PRO A 65 -6.77 -5.52 -5.47
N GLU A 66 -5.61 -5.48 -6.12
CA GLU A 66 -4.91 -6.70 -6.55
C GLU A 66 -4.32 -7.47 -5.38
N VAL A 67 -3.84 -6.76 -4.35
CA VAL A 67 -3.38 -7.36 -3.09
C VAL A 67 -4.54 -8.09 -2.40
N LEU A 68 -5.74 -7.52 -2.36
CA LEU A 68 -6.94 -8.19 -1.82
C LEU A 68 -7.32 -9.43 -2.63
N ARG A 69 -7.28 -9.35 -3.97
CA ARG A 69 -7.53 -10.52 -4.84
C ARG A 69 -6.52 -11.64 -4.60
N LEU A 70 -5.24 -11.32 -4.44
CA LEU A 70 -4.21 -12.31 -4.11
C LEU A 70 -4.47 -12.90 -2.71
N ALA A 71 -4.80 -12.05 -1.73
CA ALA A 71 -5.07 -12.48 -0.37
C ALA A 71 -6.27 -13.43 -0.27
N ALA A 72 -7.33 -13.18 -1.05
CA ALA A 72 -8.48 -14.08 -1.16
C ALA A 72 -8.09 -15.46 -1.71
N ARG A 73 -7.23 -15.53 -2.74
CA ARG A 73 -6.77 -16.81 -3.32
C ARG A 73 -6.00 -17.69 -2.34
N VAL A 74 -5.30 -17.08 -1.38
CA VAL A 74 -4.53 -17.81 -0.36
C VAL A 74 -5.19 -17.78 1.03
N ASN A 75 -6.46 -17.38 1.10
CA ASN A 75 -7.27 -17.30 2.32
C ASN A 75 -6.60 -16.51 3.47
N ILE A 76 -6.00 -15.36 3.15
CA ILE A 76 -5.40 -14.43 4.11
C ILE A 76 -6.23 -13.17 4.21
N GLN A 77 -6.51 -12.73 5.44
CA GLN A 77 -7.10 -11.42 5.70
C GLN A 77 -6.04 -10.32 5.68
N MET A 78 -6.39 -9.19 5.04
CA MET A 78 -5.54 -8.00 4.92
C MET A 78 -6.33 -6.75 5.34
N PRO A 79 -6.63 -6.56 6.64
CA PRO A 79 -7.57 -5.54 7.10
C PRO A 79 -7.17 -4.11 6.74
N ILE A 80 -5.88 -3.77 6.84
CA ILE A 80 -5.39 -2.43 6.46
C ILE A 80 -5.59 -2.19 4.96
N VAL A 81 -5.31 -3.19 4.12
CA VAL A 81 -5.46 -3.07 2.67
C VAL A 81 -6.94 -3.00 2.28
N ALA A 82 -7.82 -3.68 3.02
CA ALA A 82 -9.27 -3.62 2.80
C ALA A 82 -9.78 -2.18 2.94
N VAL A 83 -9.47 -1.54 4.07
CA VAL A 83 -9.86 -0.15 4.34
C VAL A 83 -9.27 0.83 3.33
N VAL A 84 -8.06 0.58 2.82
CA VAL A 84 -7.42 1.44 1.81
C VAL A 84 -8.03 1.26 0.41
N SER A 85 -8.65 0.09 0.15
CA SER A 85 -9.23 -0.25 -1.15
C SER A 85 -10.73 0.07 -1.27
N ASP A 86 -11.37 0.42 -0.16
CA ASP A 86 -12.78 0.86 -0.09
C ASP A 86 -12.93 2.31 -0.55
#